data_AF-N4TTH7-F1
#
_entry.id   AF-N4TTH7-F1
#
_cell.length_a   1.000
_cell.length_b   1.000
_cell.length_c   1.000
_cell.angle_alpha   90.00
_cell.angle_beta   90.00
_cell.angle_gamma   90.00
#
_symmetry.space_group_name_H-M   'P 1'
#
loop_
_entity.id
_entity.type
_entity.pdbx_description
1 polymer ?
#
loop_
_entity_poly.entity_id
_entity_poly.type
_entity_poly.pdbx_seq_one_letter_code
_entity_poly.pdbx_strand_id
1 'polypeptide(L)'
;MVSHTNRLYLRRLLRSRFPKIVFILVVIINVLDVLRIHRNLLDADRTPAPKLSQPPGRIYIASMHFNNERVIRDHWGPAVIELAKLFGRENVFVSVYESGSWDKTKRELHHMDQELERLGVPHRVEMSDVTHKDEIENPNKGEGWIDTPRGKRELRRIPFLAKLRNRTLQDLIDLSKKGEHFDKVLFLNDVVFTTDDVLKLLGTNGGDYAAACSLDFSKPPQYYDTFALRDTNGQAHAMPTWPYFKGSVSRNALVNHLDAVPVASCWNGIVAMPVEPFTSSSKLRFRGIPDSLAEHHLEGCECCLIHADNPLSKTRGVYLNPHVRVGYNLRAYQAVHPEQGAWVSTWQIFSGLWTNRIMRWVSSPFDAWVVRRRVAEWEKLGGREPGEFCLINEMQVLVERGWAHV
;
A
#
# COMPACT_ATOMS: atom_id res chain seq x y z
N MET A 1 8.52 -3.03 49.94
CA MET A 1 8.40 -4.37 50.58
C MET A 1 6.94 -4.68 50.78
N VAL A 2 6.44 -5.82 50.25
CA VAL A 2 5.04 -6.23 50.46
C VAL A 2 4.88 -6.77 51.89
N SER A 3 3.94 -6.21 52.66
CA SER A 3 3.63 -6.62 54.04
C SER A 3 3.43 -8.14 54.17
N HIS A 4 3.84 -8.73 55.30
CA HIS A 4 3.70 -10.17 55.59
C HIS A 4 2.24 -10.66 55.44
N THR A 5 1.28 -9.82 55.82
CA THR A 5 -0.16 -10.10 55.69
C THR A 5 -0.59 -10.17 54.23
N ASN A 6 -0.05 -9.29 53.38
CA ASN A 6 -0.31 -9.30 51.94
C ASN A 6 0.33 -10.52 51.27
N ARG A 7 1.51 -10.98 51.72
CA ARG A 7 2.13 -12.24 51.25
C ARG A 7 1.27 -13.47 51.58
N LEU A 8 0.68 -13.54 52.77
CA LEU A 8 -0.20 -14.65 53.15
C LEU A 8 -1.53 -14.61 52.38
N TYR A 9 -2.10 -13.42 52.18
CA TYR A 9 -3.32 -13.23 51.38
C TYR A 9 -3.10 -13.64 49.91
N LEU A 10 -2.01 -13.20 49.27
CA LEU A 10 -1.62 -13.63 47.91
C LEU A 10 -1.40 -15.14 47.82
N ARG A 11 -0.75 -15.77 48.81
CA ARG A 11 -0.58 -17.24 48.85
C ARG A 11 -1.91 -17.98 48.99
N ARG A 12 -2.88 -17.43 49.73
CA ARG A 12 -4.23 -18.00 49.89
C ARG A 12 -5.07 -17.83 48.62
N LEU A 13 -4.92 -16.69 47.94
CA LEU A 13 -5.56 -16.39 46.66
C LEU A 13 -5.03 -17.33 45.56
N LEU A 14 -3.70 -17.49 45.44
CA LEU A 14 -3.07 -18.44 44.51
C LEU A 14 -3.38 -19.93 44.81
N ARG A 15 -3.78 -20.26 46.06
CA ARG A 15 -4.27 -21.60 46.45
C ARG A 15 -5.75 -21.83 46.13
N SER A 16 -6.53 -20.78 45.87
CA SER A 16 -7.94 -20.90 45.50
C SER A 16 -8.08 -21.57 44.12
N ARG A 17 -9.14 -22.38 43.94
CA ARG A 17 -9.46 -23.00 42.64
C ARG A 17 -9.86 -21.95 41.60
N PHE A 18 -10.41 -20.82 42.03
CA PHE A 18 -10.91 -19.77 41.14
C PHE A 18 -9.86 -19.18 40.18
N PRO A 19 -8.71 -18.63 40.62
CA PRO A 19 -7.70 -18.11 39.70
C PRO A 19 -7.09 -19.18 38.80
N LYS A 20 -7.03 -20.44 39.26
CA LYS A 20 -6.60 -21.57 38.41
C LYS A 20 -7.61 -21.83 37.29
N ILE A 21 -8.91 -21.84 37.60
CA ILE A 21 -9.98 -21.98 36.61
C ILE A 21 -9.95 -20.80 35.63
N VAL A 22 -9.83 -19.56 36.11
CA VAL A 22 -9.73 -18.38 35.24
C VAL A 22 -8.51 -18.47 34.33
N PHE A 23 -7.34 -18.85 34.85
CA PHE A 23 -6.14 -19.03 34.05
C PHE A 23 -6.33 -20.10 32.97
N ILE A 24 -6.90 -21.26 33.33
CA ILE A 24 -7.21 -22.33 32.37
C ILE A 24 -8.18 -21.84 31.30
N LEU A 25 -9.26 -21.13 31.67
CA LEU A 25 -10.22 -20.58 30.72
C LEU A 25 -9.56 -19.57 29.77
N VAL A 26 -8.69 -18.69 30.28
CA VAL A 26 -7.94 -17.75 29.44
C VAL A 26 -7.03 -18.49 28.46
N VAL A 27 -6.31 -19.54 28.91
CA VAL A 27 -5.48 -20.36 28.02
C VAL A 27 -6.34 -21.03 26.95
N ILE A 28 -7.45 -21.66 27.33
CA ILE A 28 -8.38 -22.31 26.39
C ILE A 28 -8.91 -21.31 25.37
N ILE A 29 -9.39 -20.14 25.80
CA ILE A 29 -9.89 -19.10 24.90
C ILE A 29 -8.82 -18.65 23.92
N ASN A 30 -7.58 -18.42 24.38
CA ASN A 30 -6.49 -18.01 23.50
C ASN A 30 -6.13 -19.11 22.49
N VAL A 31 -6.10 -20.38 22.90
CA VAL A 31 -5.85 -21.51 22.00
C VAL A 31 -6.97 -21.60 20.95
N LEU A 32 -8.23 -21.56 21.37
CA LEU A 32 -9.37 -21.61 20.46
C LEU A 32 -9.37 -20.42 19.48
N ASP A 33 -9.02 -19.23 19.95
CA ASP A 33 -8.94 -18.04 19.11
C ASP A 33 -7.82 -18.15 18.07
N VAL A 34 -6.63 -18.60 18.47
CA VAL A 34 -5.52 -18.86 17.54
C VAL A 34 -5.89 -19.91 16.49
N LEU A 35 -6.53 -21.01 16.90
CA LEU A 35 -6.96 -22.06 15.99
C LEU A 35 -8.06 -21.58 15.03
N ARG A 36 -9.00 -20.78 15.52
CA ARG A 36 -10.04 -20.13 14.71
C ARG A 36 -9.41 -19.25 13.64
N ILE A 37 -8.51 -18.35 14.02
CA ILE A 37 -7.84 -17.44 13.09
C ILE A 37 -7.03 -18.22 12.05
N HIS A 38 -6.25 -19.21 12.51
CA HIS A 38 -5.45 -20.05 11.62
C HIS A 38 -6.30 -20.80 10.61
N ARG A 39 -7.45 -21.33 11.04
CA ARG A 39 -8.42 -21.98 10.15
C ARG A 39 -8.99 -21.01 9.12
N ASN A 40 -9.39 -19.80 9.53
CA ASN A 40 -9.91 -18.80 8.61
C ASN A 40 -8.87 -18.41 7.54
N LEU A 41 -7.59 -18.27 7.92
CA LEU A 41 -6.49 -18.00 6.98
C LEU A 41 -6.33 -19.14 5.97
N LEU A 42 -6.37 -20.40 6.43
CA LEU A 42 -6.31 -21.57 5.54
C LEU A 42 -7.48 -21.63 4.55
N ASP A 43 -8.69 -21.39 5.04
CA ASP A 43 -9.90 -21.52 4.23
C ASP A 43 -9.96 -20.45 3.14
N ALA A 44 -9.52 -19.22 3.44
CA ALA A 44 -9.45 -18.15 2.45
C ALA A 44 -8.35 -18.34 1.40
N ASP A 45 -7.16 -18.81 1.80
CA ASP A 45 -6.08 -19.12 0.84
C ASP A 45 -6.47 -20.24 -0.14
N ARG A 46 -7.37 -21.13 0.27
CA ARG A 46 -7.95 -22.19 -0.57
C ARG A 46 -9.15 -21.74 -1.39
N THR A 47 -9.73 -20.59 -1.07
CA THR A 47 -10.89 -20.07 -1.79
C THR A 47 -10.38 -19.45 -3.11
N PRO A 48 -10.80 -19.99 -4.27
CA PRO A 48 -10.46 -19.39 -5.56
C PRO A 48 -10.96 -17.95 -5.62
N ALA A 49 -10.39 -17.10 -6.49
CA ALA A 49 -10.97 -15.78 -6.72
C ALA A 49 -12.47 -15.92 -7.01
N PRO A 50 -13.31 -15.01 -6.44
CA PRO A 50 -14.73 -15.03 -6.74
C PRO A 50 -14.90 -14.97 -8.25
N LYS A 51 -15.76 -15.84 -8.80
CA LYS A 51 -16.29 -15.60 -10.15
C LYS A 51 -17.05 -14.29 -10.06
N LEU A 52 -16.45 -13.22 -10.60
CA LEU A 52 -17.05 -11.89 -10.53
C LEU A 52 -18.48 -12.00 -11.05
N SER A 53 -19.46 -11.68 -10.21
CA SER A 53 -20.89 -11.78 -10.51
C SER A 53 -21.30 -10.85 -11.65
N GLN A 54 -20.46 -9.85 -11.95
CA GLN A 54 -20.50 -9.00 -13.13
C GLN A 54 -19.07 -8.87 -13.69
N PRO A 55 -18.88 -8.66 -15.00
CA PRO A 55 -17.57 -8.33 -15.56
C PRO A 55 -16.95 -7.16 -14.77
N PRO A 56 -15.61 -7.12 -14.56
CA PRO A 56 -14.95 -6.10 -13.74
C PRO A 56 -15.12 -4.65 -14.25
N GLY A 57 -15.79 -4.46 -15.38
CA GLY A 57 -15.84 -3.24 -16.17
C GLY A 57 -14.67 -3.16 -17.13
N ARG A 58 -14.56 -2.03 -17.83
CA ARG A 58 -13.36 -1.66 -18.59
C ARG A 58 -12.29 -1.17 -17.62
N ILE A 59 -11.09 -1.72 -17.72
CA ILE A 59 -9.98 -1.47 -16.80
C ILE A 59 -8.88 -0.66 -17.50
N TYR A 60 -8.48 0.45 -16.90
CA TYR A 60 -7.29 1.19 -17.30
C TYR A 60 -6.12 0.76 -16.41
N ILE A 61 -5.12 0.09 -16.96
CA ILE A 61 -3.92 -0.34 -16.23
C ILE A 61 -2.88 0.77 -16.30
N ALA A 62 -2.36 1.21 -15.15
CA ALA A 62 -1.33 2.24 -15.06
C ALA A 62 -0.13 1.70 -14.27
N SER A 63 1.08 1.82 -14.84
CA SER A 63 2.32 1.36 -14.19
C SER A 63 3.48 2.30 -14.45
N MET A 64 4.39 2.39 -13.49
CA MET A 64 5.66 3.11 -13.63
C MET A 64 6.84 2.24 -13.22
N HIS A 65 7.94 2.32 -13.97
CA HIS A 65 9.12 1.49 -13.77
C HIS A 65 10.43 2.27 -13.75
N PHE A 66 11.39 1.76 -12.96
CA PHE A 66 12.78 2.22 -12.89
C PHE A 66 13.69 1.08 -12.40
N ASN A 67 14.61 0.61 -13.24
CA ASN A 67 15.54 -0.50 -12.95
C ASN A 67 14.84 -1.82 -12.53
N ASN A 68 13.91 -2.26 -13.37
CA ASN A 68 13.05 -3.41 -13.15
C ASN A 68 13.24 -4.55 -14.18
N GLU A 69 14.40 -4.67 -14.85
CA GLU A 69 14.63 -5.64 -15.94
C GLU A 69 14.12 -7.05 -15.59
N ARG A 70 14.56 -7.59 -14.45
CA ARG A 70 14.26 -8.97 -14.07
C ARG A 70 12.79 -9.20 -13.76
N VAL A 71 12.17 -8.29 -12.99
CA VAL A 71 10.78 -8.47 -12.58
C VAL A 71 9.84 -8.33 -13.78
N ILE A 72 10.13 -7.40 -14.72
CA ILE A 72 9.36 -7.25 -15.95
C ILE A 72 9.48 -8.49 -16.82
N ARG A 73 10.70 -8.95 -17.11
CA ARG A 73 10.94 -10.10 -17.98
C ARG A 73 10.31 -11.38 -17.45
N ASP A 74 10.55 -11.68 -16.18
CA ASP A 74 10.27 -13.02 -15.63
C ASP A 74 8.85 -13.14 -15.06
N HIS A 75 8.21 -12.02 -14.70
CA HIS A 75 6.96 -12.05 -13.92
C HIS A 75 5.93 -11.00 -14.35
N TRP A 76 6.23 -9.71 -14.19
CA TRP A 76 5.27 -8.61 -14.32
C TRP A 76 4.76 -8.46 -15.76
N GLY A 77 5.64 -8.47 -16.76
CA GLY A 77 5.27 -8.37 -18.18
C GLY A 77 4.33 -9.52 -18.61
N PRO A 78 4.72 -10.80 -18.40
CA PRO A 78 3.82 -11.94 -18.65
C PRO A 78 2.49 -11.83 -17.90
N ALA A 79 2.48 -11.39 -16.64
CA ALA A 79 1.25 -11.25 -15.86
C ALA A 79 0.30 -10.18 -16.43
N VAL A 80 0.82 -9.05 -16.91
CA VAL A 80 0.03 -8.02 -17.61
C VAL A 80 -0.56 -8.55 -18.92
N ILE A 81 0.22 -9.30 -19.69
CA ILE A 81 -0.28 -9.95 -20.91
C ILE A 81 -1.42 -10.92 -20.60
N GLU A 82 -1.29 -11.74 -19.55
CA GLU A 82 -2.34 -12.67 -19.13
C GLU A 82 -3.59 -11.93 -18.60
N LEU A 83 -3.43 -10.81 -17.88
CA LEU A 83 -4.55 -9.95 -17.50
C LEU A 83 -5.28 -9.38 -18.72
N ALA A 84 -4.53 -8.89 -19.71
CA ALA A 84 -5.11 -8.31 -20.92
C ALA A 84 -5.91 -9.37 -21.71
N LYS A 85 -5.39 -10.60 -21.79
CA LYS A 85 -6.12 -11.74 -22.37
C LYS A 85 -7.39 -12.08 -21.57
N LEU A 86 -7.29 -12.09 -20.24
CA LEU A 86 -8.40 -12.41 -19.35
C LEU A 86 -9.55 -11.39 -19.44
N PHE A 87 -9.24 -10.10 -19.42
CA PHE A 87 -10.27 -9.05 -19.54
C PHE A 87 -10.78 -8.89 -20.99
N GLY A 88 -9.95 -9.25 -21.96
CA GLY A 88 -10.22 -9.07 -23.38
C GLY A 88 -9.82 -7.68 -23.86
N ARG A 89 -9.26 -7.61 -25.07
CA ARG A 89 -8.66 -6.39 -25.65
C ARG A 89 -9.58 -5.15 -25.71
N GLU A 90 -10.89 -5.34 -25.78
CA GLU A 90 -11.87 -4.23 -25.81
C GLU A 90 -12.14 -3.63 -24.41
N ASN A 91 -11.82 -4.38 -23.35
CA ASN A 91 -12.10 -4.01 -21.96
C ASN A 91 -10.86 -3.57 -21.18
N VAL A 92 -9.71 -3.40 -21.85
CA VAL A 92 -8.47 -3.02 -21.19
C VAL A 92 -7.70 -1.99 -21.99
N PHE A 93 -7.08 -1.06 -21.29
CA PHE A 93 -6.03 -0.19 -21.84
C PHE A 93 -4.81 -0.27 -20.94
N VAL A 94 -3.61 -0.41 -21.51
CA VAL A 94 -2.36 -0.53 -20.73
C VAL A 94 -1.50 0.71 -20.92
N SER A 95 -1.28 1.51 -19.88
CA SER A 95 -0.35 2.64 -19.87
C SER A 95 0.84 2.36 -18.96
N VAL A 96 2.04 2.43 -19.52
CA VAL A 96 3.30 2.19 -18.81
C VAL A 96 4.26 3.33 -19.05
N TYR A 97 4.85 3.84 -17.99
CA TYR A 97 5.89 4.87 -18.06
C TYR A 97 7.20 4.38 -17.44
N GLU A 98 8.28 4.45 -18.19
CA GLU A 98 9.63 4.12 -17.74
C GLU A 98 10.43 5.42 -17.52
N SER A 99 11.03 5.56 -16.34
CA SER A 99 11.63 6.81 -15.84
C SER A 99 13.16 6.86 -15.89
N GLY A 100 13.76 6.42 -17.00
CA GLY A 100 15.18 6.60 -17.27
C GLY A 100 16.08 5.57 -16.59
N SER A 101 15.76 4.29 -16.75
CA SER A 101 16.50 3.14 -16.19
C SER A 101 17.92 3.02 -16.73
N TRP A 102 18.80 2.50 -15.88
CA TRP A 102 20.20 2.19 -16.18
C TRP A 102 20.39 0.74 -16.68
N ASP A 103 19.47 -0.15 -16.31
CA ASP A 103 19.49 -1.55 -16.74
C ASP A 103 18.71 -1.74 -18.06
N LYS A 104 18.42 -3.00 -18.42
CA LYS A 104 17.70 -3.30 -19.67
C LYS A 104 16.18 -3.25 -19.52
N THR A 105 15.63 -2.52 -18.54
CA THR A 105 14.19 -2.30 -18.37
C THR A 105 13.52 -1.85 -19.67
N LYS A 106 14.08 -0.85 -20.35
CA LYS A 106 13.56 -0.35 -21.64
C LYS A 106 13.43 -1.46 -22.69
N ARG A 107 14.41 -2.37 -22.75
CA ARG A 107 14.37 -3.50 -23.69
C ARG A 107 13.22 -4.46 -23.37
N GLU A 108 13.03 -4.82 -22.11
CA GLU A 108 11.96 -5.75 -21.72
C GLU A 108 10.58 -5.13 -21.87
N LEU A 109 10.44 -3.82 -21.61
CA LEU A 109 9.20 -3.09 -21.88
C LEU A 109 8.91 -3.02 -23.38
N HIS A 110 9.93 -2.85 -24.24
CA HIS A 110 9.75 -2.90 -25.69
C HIS A 110 9.29 -4.27 -26.18
N HIS A 111 9.80 -5.37 -25.61
CA HIS A 111 9.29 -6.71 -25.94
C HIS A 111 7.82 -6.88 -25.55
N MET A 112 7.42 -6.35 -24.39
CA MET A 112 6.03 -6.38 -23.95
C MET A 112 5.11 -5.51 -24.83
N ASP A 113 5.57 -4.32 -25.23
CA ASP A 113 4.90 -3.41 -26.16
C ASP A 113 4.57 -4.13 -27.49
N GLN A 114 5.55 -4.82 -28.08
CA GLN A 114 5.34 -5.62 -29.30
C GLN A 114 4.33 -6.76 -29.11
N GLU A 115 4.32 -7.40 -27.94
CA GLU A 115 3.35 -8.47 -27.65
C GLU A 115 1.93 -7.93 -27.45
N LEU A 116 1.77 -6.78 -26.80
CA LEU A 116 0.48 -6.09 -26.68
C LEU A 116 -0.07 -5.68 -28.05
N GLU A 117 0.79 -5.15 -28.92
CA GLU A 117 0.46 -4.80 -30.31
C GLU A 117 0.03 -6.05 -31.11
N ARG A 118 0.78 -7.15 -31.00
CA ARG A 118 0.44 -8.43 -31.65
C ARG A 118 -0.92 -8.97 -31.20
N LEU A 119 -1.29 -8.75 -29.95
CA LEU A 119 -2.59 -9.14 -29.38
C LEU A 119 -3.71 -8.13 -29.68
N GLY A 120 -3.41 -6.99 -30.30
CA GLY A 120 -4.36 -5.92 -30.58
C GLY A 120 -4.94 -5.27 -29.33
N VAL A 121 -4.17 -5.26 -28.23
CA VAL A 121 -4.55 -4.62 -26.97
C VAL A 121 -4.22 -3.14 -27.05
N PRO A 122 -5.17 -2.21 -26.83
CA PRO A 122 -4.86 -0.78 -26.77
C PRO A 122 -3.87 -0.47 -25.65
N HIS A 123 -2.76 0.19 -25.98
CA HIS A 123 -1.71 0.48 -25.00
C HIS A 123 -0.88 1.71 -25.35
N ARG A 124 -0.10 2.17 -24.37
CA ARG A 124 1.00 3.12 -24.51
C ARG A 124 2.13 2.72 -23.58
N VAL A 125 3.29 2.41 -24.14
CA VAL A 125 4.54 2.22 -23.38
C VAL A 125 5.49 3.37 -23.71
N GLU A 126 5.62 4.32 -22.76
CA GLU A 126 6.49 5.47 -22.90
C GLU A 126 7.78 5.27 -22.10
N MET A 127 8.94 5.50 -22.74
CA MET A 127 10.25 5.34 -22.13
C MET A 127 11.03 6.65 -22.17
N SER A 128 11.45 7.15 -21.01
CA SER A 128 12.16 8.43 -20.89
C SER A 128 13.65 8.28 -21.15
N ASP A 129 14.22 9.20 -21.94
CA ASP A 129 15.68 9.33 -22.09
C ASP A 129 16.32 10.20 -21.00
N VAL A 130 15.50 10.86 -20.17
CA VAL A 130 15.96 11.61 -19.00
C VAL A 130 16.18 10.63 -17.86
N THR A 131 17.43 10.49 -17.43
CA THR A 131 17.79 9.65 -16.28
C THR A 131 17.54 10.39 -14.97
N HIS A 132 17.50 9.66 -13.85
CA HIS A 132 17.49 10.30 -12.53
C HIS A 132 18.69 11.22 -12.30
N LYS A 133 19.84 10.95 -12.94
CA LYS A 133 21.00 11.84 -12.87
C LYS A 133 20.68 13.19 -13.52
N ASP A 134 20.09 13.16 -14.71
CA ASP A 134 19.70 14.37 -15.45
C ASP A 134 18.66 15.19 -14.65
N GLU A 135 17.72 14.51 -13.97
CA GLU A 135 16.74 15.16 -13.09
C GLU A 135 17.41 15.89 -11.90
N ILE A 136 18.42 15.27 -11.28
CA ILE A 136 19.15 15.83 -10.13
C ILE A 136 20.13 16.94 -10.57
N GLU A 137 20.64 16.87 -11.79
CA GLU A 137 21.54 17.86 -12.37
C GLU A 137 20.78 19.00 -13.09
N ASN A 138 19.44 18.97 -13.07
CA ASN A 138 18.61 20.01 -13.69
C ASN A 138 18.97 21.41 -13.14
N PRO A 139 19.31 22.38 -14.01
CA PRO A 139 19.68 23.73 -13.58
C PRO A 139 18.50 24.49 -12.96
N ASN A 140 17.26 24.14 -13.33
CA ASN A 140 16.06 24.78 -12.80
C ASN A 140 15.58 24.09 -11.52
N LYS A 141 16.08 24.57 -10.37
CA LYS A 141 15.78 24.04 -9.03
C LYS A 141 14.59 24.73 -8.34
N GLY A 142 13.47 24.80 -9.06
CA GLY A 142 12.22 25.43 -8.63
C GLY A 142 11.35 24.54 -7.73
N GLU A 143 10.06 24.42 -8.07
CA GLU A 143 9.08 23.61 -7.32
C GLU A 143 9.51 22.14 -7.19
N GLY A 144 9.36 21.59 -5.98
CA GLY A 144 9.76 20.23 -5.64
C GLY A 144 11.23 20.10 -5.25
N TRP A 145 11.98 21.20 -5.15
CA TRP A 145 13.35 21.21 -4.62
C TRP A 145 13.38 21.78 -3.20
N ILE A 146 14.28 21.25 -2.36
CA ILE A 146 14.42 21.69 -0.97
C ILE A 146 15.89 21.83 -0.58
N ASP A 147 16.18 22.78 0.31
CA ASP A 147 17.49 22.93 0.92
C ASP A 147 17.62 21.93 2.08
N THR A 148 18.63 21.05 2.00
CA THR A 148 18.81 19.97 2.98
C THR A 148 19.86 20.33 4.03
N PRO A 149 19.90 19.63 5.19
CA PRO A 149 20.96 19.80 6.20
C PRO A 149 22.38 19.57 5.67
N ARG A 150 22.52 18.96 4.48
CA ARG A 150 23.80 18.76 3.79
C ARG A 150 24.30 20.03 3.08
N GLY A 151 23.59 21.15 3.17
CA GLY A 151 23.93 22.42 2.54
C GLY A 151 23.75 22.41 1.02
N LYS A 152 22.84 21.58 0.50
CA LYS A 152 22.57 21.44 -0.93
C LYS A 152 21.08 21.61 -1.21
N ARG A 153 20.75 22.16 -2.38
CA ARG A 153 19.40 22.18 -2.93
C ARG A 153 19.16 20.93 -3.77
N GLU A 154 18.25 20.08 -3.31
CA GLU A 154 18.07 18.70 -3.78
C GLU A 154 16.60 18.43 -4.15
N LEU A 155 16.41 17.60 -5.18
CA LEU A 155 15.08 17.28 -5.70
C LEU A 155 14.36 16.33 -4.72
N ARG A 156 13.17 16.71 -4.28
CA ARG A 156 12.34 15.91 -3.39
C ARG A 156 11.79 14.69 -4.12
N ARG A 157 11.84 13.54 -3.45
CA ARG A 157 11.39 12.25 -4.00
C ARG A 157 9.89 12.26 -4.31
N ILE A 158 9.06 12.69 -3.38
CA ILE A 158 7.60 12.47 -3.50
C ILE A 158 6.96 13.34 -4.59
N PRO A 159 7.25 14.64 -4.72
CA PRO A 159 6.77 15.42 -5.86
C PRO A 159 7.22 14.87 -7.21
N PHE A 160 8.44 14.31 -7.29
CA PHE A 160 8.93 13.61 -8.48
C PHE A 160 8.07 12.38 -8.81
N LEU A 161 7.85 11.46 -7.85
CA LEU A 161 7.00 10.27 -8.07
C LEU A 161 5.56 10.64 -8.41
N ALA A 162 5.00 11.67 -7.78
CA ALA A 162 3.66 12.16 -8.08
C ALA A 162 3.53 12.63 -9.54
N LYS A 163 4.54 13.33 -10.08
CA LYS A 163 4.58 13.72 -11.50
C LYS A 163 4.57 12.50 -12.42
N LEU A 164 5.35 11.46 -12.09
CA LEU A 164 5.40 10.22 -12.87
C LEU A 164 4.06 9.47 -12.87
N ARG A 165 3.41 9.32 -11.70
CA ARG A 165 2.08 8.69 -11.61
C ARG A 165 1.02 9.48 -12.38
N ASN A 166 1.06 10.80 -12.32
CA ASN A 166 0.17 11.64 -13.11
C ASN A 166 0.43 11.49 -14.62
N ARG A 167 1.68 11.26 -15.05
CA ARG A 167 2.01 10.97 -16.45
C ARG A 167 1.32 9.71 -16.93
N THR A 168 1.30 8.64 -16.12
CA THR A 168 0.58 7.39 -16.44
C THR A 168 -0.94 7.53 -16.49
N LEU A 169 -1.50 8.65 -16.01
CA LEU A 169 -2.94 8.93 -16.09
C LEU A 169 -3.31 9.82 -17.29
N GLN A 170 -2.32 10.35 -18.01
CA GLN A 170 -2.57 11.29 -19.10
C GLN A 170 -3.43 10.67 -20.20
N ASP A 171 -3.16 9.41 -20.59
CA ASP A 171 -3.96 8.76 -21.63
C ASP A 171 -5.40 8.51 -21.17
N LEU A 172 -5.62 8.15 -19.90
CA LEU A 172 -6.98 8.01 -19.34
C LEU A 172 -7.78 9.29 -19.52
N ILE A 173 -7.16 10.44 -19.23
CA ILE A 173 -7.79 11.75 -19.35
C ILE A 173 -8.10 12.08 -20.81
N ASP A 174 -7.15 11.83 -21.71
CA ASP A 174 -7.31 12.17 -23.12
C ASP A 174 -8.27 11.23 -23.85
N LEU A 175 -8.30 9.94 -23.47
CA LEU A 175 -9.32 8.97 -23.88
C LEU A 175 -10.70 9.38 -23.39
N SER A 176 -10.82 9.78 -22.12
CA SER A 176 -12.10 10.25 -21.56
C SER A 176 -12.64 11.48 -22.30
N LYS A 177 -11.79 12.41 -22.75
CA LYS A 177 -12.21 13.55 -23.58
C LYS A 177 -12.70 13.14 -24.97
N LYS A 178 -12.21 12.01 -25.49
CA LYS A 178 -12.63 11.42 -26.77
C LYS A 178 -13.88 10.54 -26.65
N GLY A 179 -14.47 10.42 -25.45
CA GLY A 179 -15.64 9.58 -25.20
C GLY A 179 -15.32 8.12 -24.87
N GLU A 180 -14.04 7.78 -24.70
CA GLU A 180 -13.63 6.45 -24.23
C GLU A 180 -13.68 6.40 -22.70
N HIS A 181 -14.56 5.57 -22.16
CA HIS A 181 -14.78 5.47 -20.72
C HIS A 181 -14.28 4.14 -20.16
N PHE A 182 -13.72 4.22 -18.95
CA PHE A 182 -13.25 3.09 -18.13
C PHE A 182 -13.93 3.16 -16.77
N ASP A 183 -14.12 2.00 -16.14
CA ASP A 183 -14.79 1.91 -14.84
C ASP A 183 -13.79 2.07 -13.69
N LYS A 184 -12.64 1.41 -13.81
CA LYS A 184 -11.59 1.40 -12.77
C LYS A 184 -10.20 1.60 -13.38
N VAL A 185 -9.36 2.29 -12.62
CA VAL A 185 -7.91 2.30 -12.84
C VAL A 185 -7.27 1.27 -11.92
N LEU A 186 -6.43 0.42 -12.50
CA LEU A 186 -5.61 -0.56 -11.79
C LEU A 186 -4.16 -0.10 -11.84
N PHE A 187 -3.65 0.38 -10.70
CA PHE A 187 -2.26 0.73 -10.54
C PHE A 187 -1.43 -0.50 -10.19
N LEU A 188 -0.41 -0.78 -10.98
CA LEU A 188 0.54 -1.87 -10.74
C LEU A 188 1.91 -1.28 -10.43
N ASN A 189 2.48 -1.64 -9.28
CA ASN A 189 3.92 -1.46 -9.04
C ASN A 189 4.71 -2.60 -9.72
N ASP A 190 6.03 -2.57 -9.57
CA ASP A 190 7.03 -3.56 -9.98
C ASP A 190 7.03 -4.83 -9.10
N VAL A 191 5.86 -5.44 -8.91
CA VAL A 191 5.65 -6.61 -8.06
C VAL A 191 5.30 -7.87 -8.87
N VAL A 192 5.57 -9.04 -8.29
CA VAL A 192 5.09 -10.35 -8.73
C VAL A 192 3.64 -10.52 -8.25
N PHE A 193 2.74 -10.83 -9.17
CA PHE A 193 1.32 -11.05 -8.94
C PHE A 193 0.73 -12.02 -9.98
N THR A 194 -0.49 -12.50 -9.73
CA THR A 194 -1.26 -13.34 -10.64
C THR A 194 -2.58 -12.68 -11.06
N THR A 195 -3.24 -13.23 -12.07
CA THR A 195 -4.59 -12.78 -12.44
C THR A 195 -5.61 -12.99 -11.32
N ASP A 196 -5.46 -14.05 -10.52
CA ASP A 196 -6.29 -14.34 -9.34
C ASP A 196 -6.17 -13.25 -8.27
N ASP A 197 -4.95 -12.76 -8.03
CA ASP A 197 -4.67 -11.62 -7.12
C ASP A 197 -5.47 -10.38 -7.54
N VAL A 198 -5.46 -10.06 -8.83
CA VAL A 198 -6.18 -8.89 -9.35
C VAL A 198 -7.69 -9.09 -9.32
N LEU A 199 -8.20 -10.28 -9.63
CA LEU A 199 -9.64 -10.56 -9.53
C LEU A 199 -10.14 -10.44 -8.09
N LYS A 200 -9.39 -10.98 -7.12
CA LYS A 200 -9.67 -10.81 -5.68
C LYS A 200 -9.64 -9.35 -5.27
N LEU A 201 -8.64 -8.59 -5.75
CA LEU A 201 -8.54 -7.16 -5.45
C LEU A 201 -9.75 -6.38 -6.00
N LEU A 202 -10.12 -6.64 -7.25
CA LEU A 202 -11.24 -5.97 -7.89
C LEU A 202 -12.58 -6.30 -7.21
N GLY A 203 -12.71 -7.51 -6.66
CA GLY A 203 -13.87 -7.99 -5.92
C GLY A 203 -13.95 -7.58 -4.45
N THR A 204 -12.94 -6.88 -3.92
CA THR A 204 -12.92 -6.38 -2.52
C THR A 204 -14.21 -5.65 -2.18
N ASN A 205 -14.82 -5.93 -1.03
CA ASN A 205 -16.08 -5.29 -0.60
C ASN A 205 -17.19 -5.37 -1.65
N GLY A 206 -17.29 -6.50 -2.38
CA GLY A 206 -18.26 -6.69 -3.46
C GLY A 206 -18.03 -5.80 -4.69
N GLY A 207 -16.83 -5.22 -4.83
CA GLY A 207 -16.50 -4.28 -5.91
C GLY A 207 -16.88 -2.83 -5.63
N ASP A 208 -17.38 -2.51 -4.43
CA ASP A 208 -17.79 -1.16 -4.03
C ASP A 208 -16.77 -0.53 -3.07
N TYR A 209 -15.93 0.36 -3.58
CA TYR A 209 -14.91 1.05 -2.79
C TYR A 209 -14.45 2.35 -3.48
N ALA A 210 -13.83 3.24 -2.71
CA ALA A 210 -13.05 4.36 -3.25
C ALA A 210 -11.65 3.90 -3.68
N ALA A 211 -11.07 2.96 -2.93
CA ALA A 211 -9.84 2.28 -3.29
C ALA A 211 -9.73 0.91 -2.60
N ALA A 212 -9.19 -0.07 -3.31
CA ALA A 212 -8.82 -1.38 -2.77
C ALA A 212 -7.32 -1.64 -3.02
N CYS A 213 -6.56 -2.00 -1.99
CA CYS A 213 -5.11 -2.24 -2.10
C CYS A 213 -4.71 -3.66 -1.66
N SER A 214 -3.64 -4.18 -2.26
CA SER A 214 -2.98 -5.42 -1.82
C SER A 214 -2.12 -5.22 -0.56
N LEU A 215 -1.48 -6.29 -0.08
CA LEU A 215 -0.30 -6.23 0.79
C LEU A 215 0.96 -6.52 -0.02
N ASP A 216 2.07 -5.81 0.22
CA ASP A 216 3.35 -6.06 -0.44
C ASP A 216 4.44 -6.57 0.49
N PHE A 217 5.31 -7.41 -0.07
CA PHE A 217 6.42 -8.00 0.67
C PHE A 217 7.73 -7.95 -0.13
N SER A 218 8.77 -7.41 0.50
CA SER A 218 10.15 -7.53 0.00
C SER A 218 10.91 -8.61 0.77
N LYS A 219 10.73 -8.64 2.11
CA LYS A 219 11.34 -9.60 3.02
C LYS A 219 10.31 -10.12 4.05
N PRO A 220 9.43 -11.07 3.67
CA PRO A 220 8.51 -11.71 4.60
C PRO A 220 9.20 -12.21 5.88
N PRO A 221 8.52 -12.16 7.05
CA PRO A 221 7.08 -11.90 7.25
C PRO A 221 6.71 -10.42 7.40
N GLN A 222 7.65 -9.51 7.18
CA GLN A 222 7.42 -8.07 7.30
C GLN A 222 6.78 -7.54 6.01
N TYR A 223 5.67 -6.81 6.13
CA TYR A 223 5.11 -6.10 4.98
C TYR A 223 5.97 -4.86 4.66
N TYR A 224 6.01 -4.44 3.39
CA TYR A 224 6.99 -3.48 2.91
C TYR A 224 6.54 -2.02 3.02
N ASP A 225 5.39 -1.67 2.43
CA ASP A 225 4.97 -0.26 2.33
C ASP A 225 4.31 0.25 3.61
N THR A 226 5.17 0.64 4.54
CA THR A 226 4.83 1.22 5.84
C THR A 226 4.47 2.70 5.78
N PHE A 227 4.76 3.39 4.67
CA PHE A 227 4.56 4.83 4.54
C PHE A 227 3.12 5.16 4.12
N ALA A 228 2.56 4.42 3.16
CA ALA A 228 1.21 4.66 2.66
C ALA A 228 0.11 4.05 3.54
N LEU A 229 0.38 2.91 4.21
CA LEU A 229 -0.63 2.20 4.98
C LEU A 229 -0.94 2.90 6.31
N ARG A 230 -2.17 3.39 6.45
CA ARG A 230 -2.68 4.04 7.68
C ARG A 230 -3.97 3.38 8.11
N ASP A 231 -4.09 3.02 9.38
CA ASP A 231 -5.33 2.43 9.89
C ASP A 231 -6.50 3.42 9.82
N THR A 232 -7.71 2.96 10.17
CA THR A 232 -8.92 3.78 10.23
C THR A 232 -8.81 5.08 11.03
N ASN A 233 -7.88 5.19 11.97
CA ASN A 233 -7.62 6.40 12.75
C ASN A 233 -6.50 7.26 12.17
N GLY A 234 -6.00 6.94 10.97
CA GLY A 234 -4.86 7.59 10.34
C GLY A 234 -3.52 7.21 10.97
N GLN A 235 -3.45 6.18 11.82
CA GLN A 235 -2.22 5.81 12.50
C GLN A 235 -1.37 4.86 11.64
N ALA A 236 -0.05 5.01 11.73
CA ALA A 236 0.88 4.00 11.21
C ALA A 236 0.68 2.64 11.89
N HIS A 237 1.30 1.60 11.33
CA HIS A 237 1.27 0.26 11.92
C HIS A 237 1.81 0.24 13.36
N ALA A 238 1.24 -0.64 14.18
CA ALA A 238 1.78 -0.96 15.50
C ALA A 238 3.01 -1.88 15.41
N MET A 239 3.07 -2.73 14.38
CA MET A 239 4.17 -3.67 14.12
C MET A 239 4.21 -4.08 12.64
N PRO A 240 5.38 -4.39 12.07
CA PRO A 240 5.51 -4.72 10.64
C PRO A 240 5.09 -6.15 10.29
N THR A 241 4.73 -6.96 11.29
CA THR A 241 4.23 -8.33 11.10
C THR A 241 2.77 -8.44 11.53
N TRP A 242 2.06 -9.46 11.05
CA TRP A 242 0.65 -9.67 11.38
C TRP A 242 0.43 -9.66 12.91
N PRO A 243 -0.57 -8.94 13.46
CA PRO A 243 -1.72 -8.30 12.82
C PRO A 243 -1.61 -6.76 12.66
N TYR A 244 -0.43 -6.25 12.27
CA TYR A 244 -0.13 -4.87 11.80
C TYR A 244 -0.70 -3.67 12.58
N PHE A 245 -2.01 -3.50 12.61
CA PHE A 245 -2.72 -2.28 12.97
C PHE A 245 -2.82 -2.02 14.48
N LYS A 246 -2.82 -0.73 14.84
CA LYS A 246 -3.12 -0.24 16.19
C LYS A 246 -4.63 -0.06 16.39
N GLY A 247 -5.30 0.56 15.42
CA GLY A 247 -6.73 0.82 15.38
C GLY A 247 -7.56 -0.46 15.47
N SER A 248 -8.58 -0.46 16.32
CA SER A 248 -9.41 -1.63 16.58
C SER A 248 -10.22 -2.08 15.38
N VAL A 249 -10.77 -1.14 14.59
CA VAL A 249 -11.61 -1.48 13.43
C VAL A 249 -10.78 -2.24 12.39
N SER A 250 -9.67 -1.66 11.94
CA SER A 250 -8.76 -2.28 10.96
C SER A 250 -8.18 -3.60 11.48
N ARG A 251 -7.71 -3.62 12.74
CA ARG A 251 -7.13 -4.85 13.34
C ARG A 251 -8.17 -5.96 13.47
N ASN A 252 -9.37 -5.66 13.93
CA ASN A 252 -10.39 -6.68 14.14
C ASN A 252 -10.86 -7.23 12.78
N ALA A 253 -11.01 -6.40 11.75
CA ALA A 253 -11.31 -6.86 10.40
C ALA A 253 -10.19 -7.79 9.87
N LEU A 254 -8.92 -7.41 10.05
CA LEU A 254 -7.77 -8.23 9.66
C LEU A 254 -7.72 -9.57 10.39
N VAL A 255 -7.95 -9.56 11.72
CA VAL A 255 -7.90 -10.78 12.55
C VAL A 255 -9.07 -11.72 12.25
N ASN A 256 -10.25 -11.18 11.94
CA ASN A 256 -11.38 -11.98 11.46
C ASN A 256 -11.26 -12.34 9.97
N HIS A 257 -10.17 -11.94 9.32
CA HIS A 257 -9.81 -12.30 7.96
C HIS A 257 -10.83 -11.87 6.89
N LEU A 258 -11.39 -10.68 7.08
CA LEU A 258 -12.26 -10.06 6.07
C LEU A 258 -11.44 -9.69 4.82
N ASP A 259 -12.06 -9.77 3.65
CA ASP A 259 -11.50 -9.34 2.36
C ASP A 259 -11.41 -7.81 2.25
N ALA A 260 -12.17 -7.08 3.06
CA ALA A 260 -12.22 -5.62 3.09
C ALA A 260 -11.85 -5.08 4.48
N VAL A 261 -10.55 -4.89 4.73
CA VAL A 261 -10.07 -4.26 5.97
C VAL A 261 -10.09 -2.74 5.81
N PRO A 262 -10.96 -2.01 6.53
CA PRO A 262 -11.06 -0.56 6.38
C PRO A 262 -9.79 0.12 6.89
N VAL A 263 -9.32 1.12 6.15
CA VAL A 263 -8.10 1.89 6.41
C VAL A 263 -8.34 3.35 6.01
N ALA A 264 -7.50 4.28 6.49
CA ALA A 264 -7.53 5.65 5.99
C ALA A 264 -6.80 5.78 4.65
N SER A 265 -5.79 4.94 4.43
CA SER A 265 -5.01 4.90 3.18
C SER A 265 -4.24 3.58 3.04
N CYS A 266 -3.95 3.19 1.80
CA CYS A 266 -3.11 2.05 1.47
C CYS A 266 -2.51 2.20 0.06
N TRP A 267 -1.45 1.44 -0.26
CA TRP A 267 -0.95 1.30 -1.63
C TRP A 267 -0.36 -0.08 -1.87
N ASN A 268 0.74 -0.41 -1.16
CA ASN A 268 1.17 -1.80 -0.90
C ASN A 268 1.22 -2.74 -2.12
N GLY A 269 1.59 -2.23 -3.29
CA GLY A 269 1.90 -3.00 -4.50
C GLY A 269 0.89 -2.85 -5.65
N ILE A 270 -0.38 -3.17 -5.42
CA ILE A 270 -1.45 -3.08 -6.42
C ILE A 270 -2.64 -2.34 -5.82
N VAL A 271 -3.20 -1.39 -6.56
CA VAL A 271 -4.36 -0.61 -6.13
C VAL A 271 -5.39 -0.50 -7.24
N ALA A 272 -6.67 -0.73 -6.91
CA ALA A 272 -7.80 -0.46 -7.79
C ALA A 272 -8.59 0.75 -7.27
N MET A 273 -8.93 1.69 -8.15
CA MET A 273 -9.77 2.86 -7.83
C MET A 273 -10.80 3.10 -8.94
N PRO A 274 -12.00 3.62 -8.64
CA PRO A 274 -12.91 4.13 -9.66
C PRO A 274 -12.26 5.23 -10.51
N VAL A 275 -12.57 5.29 -11.80
CA VAL A 275 -12.01 6.31 -12.73
C VAL A 275 -12.63 7.68 -12.51
N GLU A 276 -13.89 7.75 -12.05
CA GLU A 276 -14.68 8.98 -11.92
C GLU A 276 -13.91 10.13 -11.24
N PRO A 277 -13.21 9.96 -10.10
CA PRO A 277 -12.47 11.07 -9.48
C PRO A 277 -11.35 11.66 -10.36
N PHE A 278 -10.76 10.86 -11.27
CA PHE A 278 -9.66 11.31 -12.10
C PHE A 278 -10.12 12.11 -13.33
N THR A 279 -11.29 11.79 -13.89
CA THR A 279 -11.79 12.36 -15.15
C THR A 279 -12.91 13.39 -14.94
N SER A 280 -13.59 13.39 -13.79
CA SER A 280 -14.65 14.35 -13.45
C SER A 280 -14.10 15.73 -13.04
N SER A 281 -15.01 16.62 -12.61
CA SER A 281 -14.69 17.95 -12.09
C SER A 281 -13.76 17.94 -10.88
N SER A 282 -13.72 16.84 -10.13
CA SER A 282 -12.82 16.69 -8.96
C SER A 282 -11.35 16.66 -9.34
N LYS A 283 -11.00 16.21 -10.56
CA LYS A 283 -9.63 16.20 -11.11
C LYS A 283 -8.60 15.65 -10.13
N LEU A 284 -8.89 14.52 -9.49
CA LEU A 284 -8.00 13.86 -8.53
C LEU A 284 -6.63 13.58 -9.17
N ARG A 285 -5.54 14.02 -8.55
CA ARG A 285 -4.17 13.82 -9.02
C ARG A 285 -3.25 13.46 -7.86
N PHE A 286 -2.19 12.73 -8.16
CA PHE A 286 -1.12 12.53 -7.19
C PHE A 286 -0.39 13.85 -6.93
N ARG A 287 0.00 14.09 -5.69
CA ARG A 287 0.78 15.26 -5.29
C ARG A 287 1.70 14.92 -4.13
N GLY A 288 2.77 15.71 -3.98
CA GLY A 288 3.46 15.83 -2.70
C GLY A 288 2.81 16.90 -1.83
N ILE A 289 3.31 17.07 -0.61
CA ILE A 289 2.98 18.24 0.21
C ILE A 289 3.61 19.52 -0.36
N PRO A 290 3.03 20.70 -0.09
CA PRO A 290 3.61 21.98 -0.48
C PRO A 290 5.07 22.12 -0.01
N ASP A 291 5.92 22.75 -0.82
CA ASP A 291 7.34 22.95 -0.47
C ASP A 291 7.50 23.71 0.86
N SER A 292 6.67 24.72 1.10
CA SER A 292 6.64 25.46 2.37
C SER A 292 6.31 24.59 3.58
N LEU A 293 5.54 23.50 3.42
CA LEU A 293 5.27 22.56 4.51
C LEU A 293 6.44 21.59 4.69
N ALA A 294 7.06 21.17 3.59
CA ALA A 294 8.23 20.30 3.60
C ALA A 294 9.45 20.95 4.28
N GLU A 295 9.58 22.28 4.21
CA GLU A 295 10.58 23.06 4.95
C GLU A 295 10.52 22.85 6.47
N HIS A 296 9.36 22.46 7.01
CA HIS A 296 9.23 22.06 8.42
C HIS A 296 9.73 20.62 8.69
N HIS A 297 10.53 20.04 7.78
CA HIS A 297 11.03 18.67 7.84
C HIS A 297 9.88 17.66 7.98
N LEU A 298 8.91 17.82 7.09
CA LEU A 298 7.79 16.91 6.92
C LEU A 298 7.84 16.34 5.51
N GLU A 299 7.34 15.13 5.35
CA GLU A 299 7.10 14.53 4.04
C GLU A 299 5.78 13.77 4.08
N GLY A 300 5.07 13.74 2.95
CA GLY A 300 3.79 13.04 2.83
C GLY A 300 3.76 12.21 1.57
N CYS A 301 3.50 10.91 1.71
CA CYS A 301 3.47 9.97 0.58
C CYS A 301 2.32 10.30 -0.38
N GLU A 302 2.60 10.41 -1.67
CA GLU A 302 1.61 10.66 -2.71
C GLU A 302 0.57 9.53 -2.78
N CYS A 303 0.99 8.29 -2.52
CA CYS A 303 0.11 7.12 -2.44
C CYS A 303 -0.80 7.12 -1.22
N CYS A 304 -0.50 7.93 -0.19
CA CYS A 304 -1.40 8.17 0.94
C CYS A 304 -2.30 9.37 0.67
N LEU A 305 -1.70 10.50 0.25
CA LEU A 305 -2.38 11.78 0.04
C LEU A 305 -3.51 11.67 -0.99
N ILE A 306 -3.38 10.80 -2.00
CA ILE A 306 -4.44 10.53 -2.97
C ILE A 306 -5.77 10.13 -2.31
N HIS A 307 -5.73 9.44 -1.16
CA HIS A 307 -6.94 9.03 -0.43
C HIS A 307 -7.56 10.17 0.37
N ALA A 308 -6.74 11.09 0.88
CA ALA A 308 -7.20 12.30 1.55
C ALA A 308 -7.92 13.24 0.58
N ASP A 309 -7.44 13.28 -0.67
CA ASP A 309 -7.98 14.13 -1.73
C ASP A 309 -9.15 13.48 -2.50
N ASN A 310 -9.28 12.14 -2.43
CA ASN A 310 -10.33 11.42 -3.14
C ASN A 310 -11.71 11.65 -2.49
N PRO A 311 -12.68 12.27 -3.20
CA PRO A 311 -14.00 12.56 -2.64
C PRO A 311 -14.79 11.29 -2.28
N LEU A 312 -14.49 10.15 -2.92
CA LEU A 312 -15.16 8.88 -2.66
C LEU A 312 -14.69 8.21 -1.37
N SER A 313 -13.51 8.56 -0.83
CA SER A 313 -12.94 7.89 0.36
C SER A 313 -13.89 7.90 1.55
N LYS A 314 -14.65 9.00 1.74
CA LYS A 314 -15.60 9.15 2.85
C LYS A 314 -16.89 8.35 2.65
N THR A 315 -17.33 8.17 1.42
CA THR A 315 -18.65 7.57 1.10
C THR A 315 -18.55 6.09 0.75
N ARG A 316 -17.47 5.68 0.07
CA ARG A 316 -17.26 4.30 -0.40
C ARG A 316 -16.12 3.59 0.33
N GLY A 317 -15.30 4.30 1.12
CA GLY A 317 -14.26 3.71 1.95
C GLY A 317 -12.99 3.29 1.20
N VAL A 318 -11.89 3.16 1.94
CA VAL A 318 -10.61 2.62 1.47
C VAL A 318 -10.35 1.31 2.18
N TYR A 319 -10.01 0.27 1.43
CA TYR A 319 -9.87 -1.09 1.95
C TYR A 319 -8.53 -1.71 1.59
N LEU A 320 -7.87 -2.29 2.58
CA LEU A 320 -6.79 -3.25 2.38
C LEU A 320 -7.41 -4.64 2.23
N ASN A 321 -7.03 -5.38 1.18
CA ASN A 321 -7.44 -6.77 0.99
C ASN A 321 -6.31 -7.72 1.42
N PRO A 322 -6.43 -8.39 2.58
CA PRO A 322 -5.38 -9.28 3.08
C PRO A 322 -5.29 -10.60 2.31
N HIS A 323 -6.24 -10.89 1.41
CA HIS A 323 -6.20 -12.06 0.53
C HIS A 323 -5.32 -11.82 -0.70
N VAL A 324 -5.00 -10.56 -1.01
CA VAL A 324 -4.16 -10.16 -2.14
C VAL A 324 -2.78 -9.78 -1.61
N ARG A 325 -1.80 -10.63 -1.84
CA ARG A 325 -0.45 -10.48 -1.29
C ARG A 325 0.53 -10.54 -2.44
N VAL A 326 1.38 -9.54 -2.60
CA VAL A 326 2.29 -9.43 -3.75
C VAL A 326 3.72 -9.29 -3.27
N GLY A 327 4.68 -9.68 -4.10
CA GLY A 327 6.09 -9.73 -3.71
C GLY A 327 6.98 -8.96 -4.68
N TYR A 328 7.96 -8.18 -4.19
CA TYR A 328 8.96 -7.52 -5.06
C TYR A 328 9.94 -8.50 -5.73
N ASN A 329 9.84 -9.79 -5.42
CA ASN A 329 10.55 -10.87 -6.08
C ASN A 329 9.79 -12.18 -5.86
N LEU A 330 10.08 -13.19 -6.70
CA LEU A 330 9.42 -14.50 -6.63
C LEU A 330 9.53 -15.15 -5.26
N ARG A 331 10.70 -15.06 -4.61
CA ARG A 331 10.92 -15.65 -3.29
C ARG A 331 10.01 -15.01 -2.23
N ALA A 332 9.84 -13.69 -2.27
CA ALA A 332 8.93 -12.98 -1.37
C ALA A 332 7.46 -13.37 -1.63
N TYR A 333 7.06 -13.45 -2.90
CA TYR A 333 5.73 -13.89 -3.30
C TYR A 333 5.43 -15.32 -2.83
N GLN A 334 6.33 -16.28 -3.08
CA GLN A 334 6.17 -17.67 -2.66
C GLN A 334 6.18 -17.84 -1.15
N ALA A 335 6.97 -17.05 -0.41
CA ALA A 335 7.01 -17.12 1.04
C ALA A 335 5.68 -16.69 1.70
N VAL A 336 4.87 -15.88 1.02
CA VAL A 336 3.50 -15.60 1.45
C VAL A 336 2.47 -16.52 0.79
N HIS A 337 2.79 -17.28 -0.26
CA HIS A 337 1.89 -18.31 -0.81
C HIS A 337 2.46 -19.71 -0.62
N PRO A 338 2.52 -20.22 0.63
CA PRO A 338 3.03 -21.56 0.85
C PRO A 338 2.12 -22.59 0.16
N GLU A 339 2.71 -23.59 -0.49
CA GLU A 339 1.97 -24.70 -1.10
C GLU A 339 1.16 -25.50 -0.06
N GLN A 340 1.62 -25.50 1.19
CA GLN A 340 1.02 -26.23 2.30
C GLN A 340 0.89 -25.35 3.53
N GLY A 341 -0.30 -25.35 4.14
CA GLY A 341 -0.57 -24.61 5.37
C GLY A 341 -0.92 -23.14 5.14
N ALA A 342 -1.10 -22.40 6.23
CA ALA A 342 -1.37 -20.97 6.18
C ALA A 342 -0.05 -20.20 6.17
N TRP A 343 -0.03 -19.06 5.51
CA TRP A 343 1.14 -18.17 5.47
C TRP A 343 1.51 -17.55 6.83
N VAL A 344 0.57 -17.54 7.79
CA VAL A 344 0.83 -17.20 9.19
C VAL A 344 0.62 -18.44 10.04
N SER A 345 1.70 -18.91 10.67
CA SER A 345 1.65 -20.05 11.59
C SER A 345 0.88 -19.74 12.88
N THR A 346 0.41 -20.78 13.57
CA THR A 346 -0.26 -20.65 14.88
C THR A 346 0.61 -19.91 15.91
N TRP A 347 1.93 -20.13 15.88
CA TRP A 347 2.86 -19.41 16.76
C TRP A 347 2.97 -17.93 16.41
N GLN A 348 3.03 -17.57 15.12
CA GLN A 348 3.02 -16.18 14.67
C GLN A 348 1.70 -15.49 15.04
N ILE A 349 0.57 -16.19 14.95
CA ILE A 349 -0.73 -15.66 15.40
C ILE A 349 -0.70 -15.39 16.91
N PHE A 350 -0.32 -16.38 17.71
CA PHE A 350 -0.26 -16.24 19.16
C PHE A 350 0.69 -15.11 19.58
N SER A 351 1.94 -15.17 19.14
CA SER A 351 2.96 -14.16 19.49
C SER A 351 2.60 -12.78 18.93
N GLY A 352 2.03 -12.69 17.73
CA GLY A 352 1.58 -11.45 17.11
C GLY A 352 0.45 -10.78 17.86
N LEU A 353 -0.57 -11.53 18.31
CA LEU A 353 -1.68 -10.99 19.11
C LEU A 353 -1.19 -10.40 20.45
N TRP A 354 -0.27 -11.09 21.14
CA TRP A 354 0.29 -10.61 22.40
C TRP A 354 1.25 -9.43 22.20
N THR A 355 2.12 -9.50 21.20
CA THR A 355 3.04 -8.40 20.85
C THR A 355 2.26 -7.15 20.48
N ASN A 356 1.25 -7.27 19.60
CA ASN A 356 0.37 -6.15 19.25
C ASN A 356 -0.31 -5.57 20.50
N ARG A 357 -0.83 -6.43 21.40
CA ARG A 357 -1.45 -5.98 22.65
C ARG A 357 -0.47 -5.14 23.48
N ILE A 358 0.78 -5.58 23.64
CA ILE A 358 1.82 -4.82 24.37
C ILE A 358 2.14 -3.51 23.66
N MET A 359 2.39 -3.55 22.34
CA MET A 359 2.73 -2.37 21.51
C MET A 359 1.68 -1.27 21.61
N ARG A 360 0.41 -1.60 21.78
CA ARG A 360 -0.65 -0.59 21.97
C ARG A 360 -0.50 0.21 23.27
N TRP A 361 0.09 -0.37 24.32
CA TRP A 361 0.32 0.31 25.60
C TRP A 361 1.65 1.05 25.65
N VAL A 362 2.66 0.56 24.93
CA VAL A 362 4.03 1.12 24.98
C VAL A 362 4.38 2.05 23.82
N SER A 363 3.59 2.05 22.74
CA SER A 363 3.86 2.92 21.58
C SER A 363 3.77 4.41 21.96
N SER A 364 4.87 5.12 21.74
CA SER A 364 4.97 6.55 22.01
C SER A 364 4.20 7.36 20.97
N PRO A 365 3.38 8.35 21.37
CA PRO A 365 2.74 9.28 20.44
C PRO A 365 3.68 10.41 19.99
N PHE A 366 4.96 10.38 20.35
CA PHE A 366 5.91 11.48 20.17
C PHE A 366 6.03 11.91 18.70
N ASP A 367 6.27 10.99 17.77
CA ASP A 367 6.42 11.33 16.35
C ASP A 367 5.16 11.98 15.78
N ALA A 368 3.99 11.42 16.11
CA ALA A 368 2.70 11.98 15.72
C ALA A 368 2.42 13.34 16.37
N TRP A 369 3.01 13.63 17.54
CA TRP A 369 2.94 14.94 18.17
C TRP A 369 3.87 15.94 17.49
N VAL A 370 5.09 15.54 17.12
CA VAL A 370 6.04 16.38 16.37
C VAL A 370 5.45 16.80 15.03
N VAL A 371 4.87 15.86 14.29
CA VAL A 371 4.18 16.13 13.02
C VAL A 371 3.05 17.14 13.22
N ARG A 372 2.11 16.86 14.14
CA ARG A 372 0.99 17.74 14.48
C ARG A 372 1.42 19.16 14.81
N ARG A 373 2.45 19.29 15.65
CA ARG A 373 2.97 20.59 16.05
C ARG A 373 3.51 21.38 14.86
N ARG A 374 4.29 20.75 13.99
CA ARG A 374 4.87 21.39 12.81
C ARG A 374 3.82 21.80 11.78
N VAL A 375 2.82 20.96 11.56
CA VAL A 375 1.65 21.30 10.73
C VAL A 375 0.94 22.51 11.32
N ALA A 376 0.64 22.52 12.62
CA ALA A 376 -0.02 23.64 13.28
C ALA A 376 0.82 24.94 13.27
N GLU A 377 2.15 24.86 13.27
CA GLU A 377 3.03 26.01 13.10
C GLU A 377 2.96 26.55 11.65
N TRP A 378 2.95 25.67 10.66
CA TRP A 378 2.80 26.03 9.24
C TRP A 378 1.41 26.58 8.90
N GLU A 379 0.33 26.02 9.45
CA GLU A 379 -1.04 26.49 9.21
C GLU A 379 -1.28 27.92 9.70
N LYS A 380 -0.51 28.39 10.71
CA LYS A 380 -0.53 29.81 11.12
C LYS A 380 -0.04 30.76 10.02
N LEU A 381 0.70 30.26 9.04
CA LEU A 381 1.17 31.02 7.87
C LEU A 381 0.12 31.03 6.74
N GLY A 382 -1.08 30.48 6.96
CA GLY A 382 -2.18 30.45 6.00
C GLY A 382 -2.27 29.17 5.15
N GLY A 383 -1.42 28.18 5.43
CA GLY A 383 -1.48 26.85 4.82
C GLY A 383 -2.63 25.98 5.35
N ARG A 384 -2.98 24.92 4.61
CA ARG A 384 -3.88 23.85 5.06
C ARG A 384 -3.54 22.54 4.37
N GLU A 385 -3.41 21.45 5.12
CA GLU A 385 -3.13 20.11 4.58
C GLU A 385 -4.20 19.11 5.06
N PRO A 386 -5.17 18.70 4.22
CA PRO A 386 -6.21 17.75 4.61
C PRO A 386 -5.68 16.34 4.89
N GLY A 387 -4.49 16.00 4.36
CA GLY A 387 -3.84 14.69 4.49
C GLY A 387 -2.83 14.61 5.64
N GLU A 388 -3.04 15.33 6.75
CA GLU A 388 -2.11 15.32 7.90
C GLU A 388 -1.71 13.90 8.37
N PHE A 389 -2.65 12.94 8.33
CA PHE A 389 -2.42 11.55 8.73
C PHE A 389 -1.43 10.79 7.82
N CYS A 390 -1.13 11.33 6.64
CA CYS A 390 -0.12 10.82 5.72
C CYS A 390 1.29 11.32 6.01
N LEU A 391 1.43 12.33 6.87
CA LEU A 391 2.69 13.01 7.09
C LEU A 391 3.59 12.25 8.06
N ILE A 392 4.88 12.33 7.80
CA ILE A 392 5.94 11.80 8.66
C ILE A 392 6.99 12.86 8.91
N ASN A 393 7.70 12.70 10.03
CA ASN A 393 8.83 13.54 10.42
C ASN A 393 10.11 13.06 9.72
N GLU A 394 10.16 13.24 8.40
CA GLU A 394 11.31 12.88 7.56
C GLU A 394 11.46 13.87 6.39
N MET A 395 12.60 13.77 5.70
CA MET A 395 12.83 14.42 4.42
C MET A 395 13.43 13.40 3.45
N GLN A 396 12.89 13.33 2.21
CA GLN A 396 13.28 12.33 1.22
C GLN A 396 13.66 12.99 -0.11
N VAL A 397 14.86 12.71 -0.59
CA VAL A 397 15.38 13.30 -1.84
C VAL A 397 15.75 12.21 -2.86
N LEU A 398 15.68 12.57 -4.14
CA LEU A 398 16.09 11.71 -5.24
C LEU A 398 17.62 11.56 -5.25
N VAL A 399 18.10 10.35 -5.52
CA VAL A 399 19.51 10.08 -5.84
C VAL A 399 19.60 9.25 -7.13
N GLU A 400 20.76 9.23 -7.76
CA GLU A 400 20.98 8.61 -9.09
C GLU A 400 20.41 7.18 -9.22
N ARG A 401 20.48 6.38 -8.15
CA ARG A 401 20.01 4.99 -8.11
C ARG A 401 18.80 4.76 -7.19
N GLY A 402 18.02 5.80 -6.93
CA GLY A 402 16.82 5.69 -6.09
C GLY A 402 16.56 6.95 -5.28
N TRP A 403 16.55 6.85 -3.97
CA TRP A 403 16.27 7.97 -3.06
C TRP A 403 17.02 7.79 -1.72
N ALA A 404 17.09 8.86 -0.93
CA ALA A 404 17.74 8.86 0.38
C ALA A 404 16.96 9.70 1.41
N HIS A 405 17.07 9.32 2.69
CA HIS A 405 16.66 10.17 3.82
C HIS A 405 17.75 11.21 4.11
N VAL A 406 17.36 12.42 4.50
CA VAL A 406 18.28 13.55 4.78
C VAL A 406 17.94 14.32 6.04
#